data_AF-A0A412TIZ4-F1
#
_entry.id   AF-A0A412TIZ4-F1
#
_cell.length_a   1.000
_cell.length_b   1.000
_cell.length_c   1.000
_cell.angle_alpha   90.00
_cell.angle_beta   90.00
_cell.angle_gamma   90.00
#
_symmetry.space_group_name_H-M   'P 1'
#
loop_
_entity.id
_entity.type
_entity.pdbx_description
1 polymer ?
#
loop_
_entity_poly.entity_id
_entity_poly.type
_entity_poly.pdbx_seq_one_letter_code
_entity_poly.pdbx_strand_id
1 'polypeptide(L)'
;MIKITTIFGEDAVREYEENNELPSEEWLADNGGVVDEKEFETEAEYNAYIAGVNDADGWSDYHIIRHRSEEADTSREENLWLRLGVSVRGSREEIERILNGDTETLRKLLDAGRYGIGGETYVPGSTVEGYNEDHDTEFEEEDVEFHL
;
A
#
# COMPACT_ATOMS: atom_id res chain seq x y z
N MET A 1 -5.84 -11.70 -1.81
CA MET A 1 -6.88 -12.39 -1.04
C MET A 1 -7.52 -11.36 -0.12
N ILE A 2 -8.84 -11.28 -0.12
CA ILE A 2 -9.61 -10.35 0.72
C ILE A 2 -10.16 -11.16 1.88
N LYS A 3 -9.71 -10.87 3.10
CA LYS A 3 -10.27 -11.47 4.31
C LYS A 3 -11.21 -10.46 4.97
N ILE A 4 -12.38 -10.89 5.41
CA ILE A 4 -13.32 -10.06 6.14
C ILE A 4 -13.82 -10.76 7.38
N THR A 5 -14.24 -9.98 8.37
CA THR A 5 -15.13 -10.41 9.44
C THR A 5 -16.45 -9.67 9.28
N THR A 6 -17.55 -10.42 9.21
CA THR A 6 -18.90 -9.85 9.23
C THR A 6 -19.53 -10.07 10.59
N ILE A 7 -20.08 -9.02 11.16
CA ILE A 7 -20.86 -9.03 12.39
C ILE A 7 -22.31 -8.82 11.99
N PHE A 8 -23.20 -9.70 12.45
CA PHE A 8 -24.64 -9.64 12.20
C PHE A 8 -25.40 -9.45 13.51
N GLY A 9 -26.41 -8.57 13.49
CA GLY A 9 -27.29 -8.28 14.62
C GLY A 9 -27.00 -6.93 15.27
N GLU A 10 -28.05 -6.13 15.49
CA GLU A 10 -27.98 -4.76 16.03
C GLU A 10 -27.19 -4.67 17.34
N ASP A 11 -27.47 -5.55 18.31
CA ASP A 11 -26.77 -5.51 19.59
C ASP A 11 -25.28 -5.89 19.44
N ALA A 12 -24.95 -6.85 18.59
CA ALA A 12 -23.58 -7.28 18.33
C ALA A 12 -22.76 -6.21 17.58
N VAL A 13 -23.40 -5.51 16.64
CA VAL A 13 -22.78 -4.36 15.95
C VAL A 13 -22.51 -3.24 16.95
N ARG A 14 -23.47 -2.88 17.80
CA ARG A 14 -23.28 -1.85 18.82
C ARG A 14 -22.15 -2.20 19.80
N GLU A 15 -22.09 -3.45 20.27
CA GLU A 15 -21.02 -3.91 21.17
C GLU A 15 -19.63 -3.74 20.53
N TYR A 16 -19.50 -4.05 19.24
CA TYR A 16 -18.27 -3.81 18.49
C TYR A 16 -17.95 -2.32 18.36
N GLU A 17 -18.93 -1.48 18.03
CA GLU A 17 -18.72 -0.04 17.88
C GLU A 17 -18.36 0.65 19.20
N GLU A 18 -18.90 0.19 20.33
CA GLU A 18 -18.64 0.76 21.66
C GLU A 18 -17.26 0.36 22.21
N ASN A 19 -16.83 -0.89 21.99
CA ASN A 19 -15.60 -1.42 22.58
C ASN A 19 -14.43 -1.54 21.59
N ASN A 20 -14.69 -1.43 20.29
CA ASN A 20 -13.74 -1.68 19.21
C ASN A 20 -13.08 -3.08 19.31
N GLU A 21 -13.82 -4.04 19.87
CA GLU A 21 -13.44 -5.45 20.05
C GLU A 21 -14.58 -6.34 19.58
N LEU A 22 -14.27 -7.51 19.00
CA LEU A 22 -15.29 -8.44 18.54
C LEU A 22 -16.08 -9.00 19.73
N PRO A 23 -17.43 -9.05 19.65
CA PRO A 23 -18.25 -9.71 20.66
C PRO A 23 -17.84 -11.17 20.85
N SER A 24 -17.65 -11.59 22.09
CA SER A 24 -17.28 -12.97 22.40
C SER A 24 -18.44 -13.93 22.19
N GLU A 25 -18.15 -15.22 21.99
CA GLU A 25 -19.22 -16.24 21.85
C GLU A 25 -20.14 -16.29 23.09
N GLU A 26 -19.59 -16.09 24.29
CA GLU A 26 -20.37 -16.03 25.54
C GLU A 26 -21.34 -14.84 25.53
N TRP A 27 -20.87 -13.67 25.09
CA TRP A 27 -21.71 -12.48 24.96
C TRP A 27 -22.81 -12.67 23.90
N LEU A 28 -22.45 -13.24 22.74
CA LEU A 28 -23.40 -13.50 21.64
C LEU A 28 -24.48 -14.52 22.03
N ALA A 29 -24.16 -15.50 22.89
CA ALA A 29 -25.14 -16.47 23.37
C ALA A 29 -26.26 -15.83 24.20
N ASP A 30 -25.94 -14.77 24.96
CA ASP A 30 -26.87 -14.08 25.84
C ASP A 30 -27.58 -12.90 25.16
N ASN A 31 -26.93 -12.22 24.20
CA ASN A 31 -27.42 -10.97 23.59
C ASN A 31 -27.83 -11.13 22.12
N GLY A 32 -27.50 -12.26 21.49
CA GLY A 32 -27.78 -12.54 20.09
C GLY A 32 -26.76 -11.91 19.12
N GLY A 33 -26.84 -12.36 17.87
CA GLY A 33 -25.94 -11.98 16.78
C GLY A 33 -24.98 -13.09 16.37
N VAL A 34 -24.22 -12.85 15.29
CA VAL A 34 -23.25 -13.79 14.73
C VAL A 34 -22.02 -13.03 14.24
N VAL A 35 -20.84 -13.54 14.55
CA VAL A 35 -19.58 -13.09 13.94
C VAL A 35 -19.08 -14.20 13.03
N ASP A 36 -18.83 -13.89 11.75
CA ASP A 36 -18.37 -14.84 10.74
C ASP A 36 -17.15 -14.31 9.99
N GLU A 37 -16.19 -15.18 9.71
CA GLU A 37 -14.99 -14.85 8.92
C GLU A 37 -15.13 -15.42 7.50
N LYS A 38 -14.81 -14.62 6.49
CA LYS A 38 -14.82 -15.05 5.09
C LYS A 38 -13.59 -14.60 4.34
N GLU A 39 -13.20 -15.40 3.36
CA GLU A 39 -12.09 -15.12 2.45
C GLU A 39 -12.59 -15.15 1.00
N PHE A 40 -12.14 -14.18 0.22
CA PHE A 40 -12.43 -14.04 -1.20
C PHE A 40 -11.13 -13.92 -1.99
N GLU A 41 -11.07 -14.55 -3.15
CA GLU A 41 -9.89 -14.44 -4.01
C GLU A 41 -9.92 -13.13 -4.81
N THR A 42 -11.12 -12.66 -5.16
CA THR A 42 -11.31 -11.48 -6.02
C THR A 42 -12.27 -10.43 -5.45
N GLU A 43 -12.10 -9.17 -5.87
CA GLU A 43 -13.05 -8.08 -5.58
C GLU A 43 -14.46 -8.38 -6.10
N ALA A 44 -14.58 -9.12 -7.21
CA ALA A 44 -15.88 -9.48 -7.77
C ALA A 44 -16.66 -10.42 -6.84
N GLU A 45 -15.98 -11.40 -6.22
CA GLU A 45 -16.59 -12.32 -5.25
C GLU A 45 -16.98 -11.59 -3.97
N TYR A 46 -16.11 -10.71 -3.47
CA TYR A 46 -16.42 -9.85 -2.32
C TYR A 46 -17.66 -8.99 -2.59
N ASN A 47 -17.71 -8.28 -3.73
CA ASN A 47 -18.85 -7.44 -4.08
C ASN A 47 -20.15 -8.24 -4.25
N ALA A 48 -20.09 -9.46 -4.78
CA ALA A 48 -21.23 -10.35 -4.87
C ALA A 48 -21.74 -10.77 -3.49
N TYR A 49 -20.84 -11.03 -2.54
CA TYR A 49 -21.20 -11.28 -1.14
C TYR A 49 -21.86 -10.06 -0.50
N ILE A 50 -21.30 -8.86 -0.66
CA ILE A 50 -21.88 -7.61 -0.13
C ILE A 50 -23.29 -7.37 -0.68
N ALA A 51 -23.50 -7.58 -1.99
CA ALA A 51 -24.82 -7.47 -2.59
C ALA A 51 -25.80 -8.47 -1.97
N GLY A 52 -25.37 -9.72 -1.79
CA GLY A 52 -26.18 -10.75 -1.14
C GLY A 52 -26.52 -10.46 0.32
N VAL A 53 -25.59 -9.87 1.08
CA VAL A 53 -25.82 -9.45 2.47
C VAL A 53 -26.81 -8.28 2.53
N ASN A 54 -26.67 -7.29 1.64
CA ASN A 54 -27.58 -6.15 1.56
C ASN A 54 -29.01 -6.55 1.16
N ASP A 55 -29.15 -7.54 0.28
CA ASP A 55 -30.45 -8.04 -0.17
C ASP A 55 -31.10 -9.02 0.84
N ALA A 56 -30.37 -9.47 1.86
CA ALA A 56 -30.86 -10.43 2.83
C ALA A 56 -31.60 -9.74 3.99
N ASP A 57 -32.91 -9.96 4.10
CA ASP A 57 -33.76 -9.48 5.21
C ASP A 57 -33.55 -10.26 6.54
N GLY A 58 -32.38 -10.88 6.74
CA GLY A 58 -32.14 -11.83 7.83
C GLY A 58 -31.82 -11.20 9.19
N TRP A 59 -31.14 -10.04 9.18
CA TRP A 59 -30.72 -9.33 10.38
C TRP A 59 -31.04 -7.84 10.23
N SER A 60 -31.37 -7.18 11.34
CA SER A 60 -31.70 -5.75 11.36
C SER A 60 -30.50 -4.86 11.09
N ASP A 61 -29.28 -5.34 11.38
CA ASP A 61 -28.04 -4.61 11.18
C ASP A 61 -26.85 -5.54 10.95
N TYR A 62 -25.80 -5.02 10.32
CA TYR A 62 -24.54 -5.72 10.11
C TYR A 62 -23.36 -4.75 10.00
N HIS A 63 -22.16 -5.22 10.38
CA HIS A 63 -20.90 -4.49 10.22
C HIS A 63 -19.87 -5.37 9.53
N ILE A 64 -19.10 -4.81 8.59
CA ILE A 64 -18.07 -5.54 7.84
C ILE A 64 -16.71 -4.92 8.11
N ILE A 65 -15.84 -5.72 8.72
CA ILE A 65 -14.44 -5.40 8.94
C ILE A 65 -13.67 -6.04 7.81
N ARG A 66 -13.10 -5.21 6.94
CA ARG A 66 -12.18 -5.68 5.90
C ARG A 66 -10.79 -5.77 6.50
N HIS A 67 -10.27 -6.99 6.62
CA HIS A 67 -8.89 -7.21 7.03
C HIS A 67 -7.98 -6.94 5.82
N ARG A 68 -7.19 -5.88 5.90
CA ARG A 68 -6.05 -5.72 5.01
C ARG A 68 -5.12 -6.90 5.30
N SER A 69 -4.88 -7.75 4.30
CA SER A 69 -3.94 -8.85 4.45
C SER A 69 -2.54 -8.27 4.71
N GLU A 70 -2.06 -8.33 5.96
CA GLU A 70 -0.67 -7.98 6.30
C GLU A 70 0.34 -8.90 5.60
N GLU A 71 -0.10 -10.03 5.03
CA GLU A 71 0.76 -11.02 4.37
C GLU A 71 0.84 -10.91 2.84
N ALA A 72 0.21 -9.91 2.19
CA ALA A 72 0.27 -9.76 0.73
C ALA A 72 0.99 -8.50 0.22
N ASP A 73 1.44 -7.62 1.13
CA ASP A 73 1.98 -6.30 0.73
C ASP A 73 3.49 -6.17 0.93
N THR A 74 4.19 -7.25 1.29
CA THR A 74 5.66 -7.26 1.40
C THR A 74 6.36 -7.89 0.20
N SER A 75 5.62 -8.29 -0.85
CA SER A 75 6.19 -9.00 -2.01
C SER A 75 5.90 -8.36 -3.36
N ARG A 76 5.24 -7.19 -3.42
CA ARG A 76 5.21 -6.40 -4.65
C ARG A 76 6.46 -5.53 -4.69
N GLU A 77 7.23 -5.68 -5.76
CA GLU A 77 8.32 -4.75 -6.05
C GLU A 77 7.70 -3.39 -6.36
N GLU A 78 7.79 -2.48 -5.42
CA GLU A 78 7.37 -1.10 -5.58
C GLU A 78 8.45 -0.29 -6.30
N ASN A 79 8.03 0.66 -7.13
CA ASN A 79 8.94 1.54 -7.86
C ASN A 79 8.87 2.93 -7.27
N LEU A 80 10.02 3.45 -6.85
CA LEU A 80 10.14 4.83 -6.36
C LEU A 80 11.06 5.62 -7.29
N TRP A 81 10.54 6.74 -7.80
CA TRP A 81 11.36 7.69 -8.56
C TRP A 81 12.11 8.63 -7.62
N LEU A 82 13.41 8.82 -7.82
CA LEU A 82 14.21 9.75 -7.02
C LEU A 82 15.35 10.36 -7.83
N ARG A 83 15.83 11.53 -7.38
CA ARG A 83 17.05 12.16 -7.89
C ARG A 83 18.22 11.65 -7.07
N LEU A 84 19.24 11.12 -7.75
CA LEU A 84 20.45 10.60 -7.12
C LEU A 84 21.67 11.44 -7.53
N GLY A 85 22.33 12.05 -6.55
CA GLY A 85 23.61 12.71 -6.72
C GLY A 85 24.72 11.66 -6.96
N VAL A 86 25.40 11.74 -8.10
CA VAL A 86 26.53 10.88 -8.42
C VAL A 86 27.66 11.62 -9.13
N SER A 87 28.89 11.19 -8.87
CA SER A 87 30.08 11.56 -9.65
C SER A 87 30.56 10.38 -10.49
N VAL A 88 30.51 10.50 -11.81
CA VAL A 88 30.90 9.45 -12.76
C VAL A 88 32.39 9.57 -13.12
N ARG A 89 33.09 8.43 -13.23
CA ARG A 89 34.51 8.34 -13.56
C ARG A 89 34.69 7.69 -14.94
N GLY A 90 35.37 8.39 -15.84
CA GLY A 90 35.66 7.92 -17.19
C GLY A 90 36.88 8.61 -17.78
N SER A 91 37.31 8.17 -18.95
CA SER A 91 38.29 8.91 -19.77
C SER A 91 37.71 10.25 -20.20
N ARG A 92 38.60 11.19 -20.57
CA ARG A 92 38.19 12.51 -21.04
C ARG A 92 37.19 12.44 -22.20
N GLU A 93 37.45 11.56 -23.17
CA GLU A 93 36.58 11.35 -24.33
C GLU A 93 35.19 10.85 -23.92
N GLU A 94 35.11 9.89 -22.98
CA GLU A 94 33.83 9.40 -22.47
C GLU A 94 33.04 10.50 -21.75
N ILE A 95 33.70 11.32 -20.91
CA ILE A 95 33.04 12.43 -20.22
C ILE A 95 32.57 13.51 -21.22
N GLU A 96 33.38 13.87 -22.20
CA GLU A 96 32.98 14.83 -23.24
C GLU A 96 31.80 14.30 -24.07
N ARG A 97 31.71 13.00 -24.35
CA ARG A 97 30.54 12.39 -25.01
C ARG A 97 29.28 12.51 -24.15
N ILE A 98 29.36 12.23 -22.85
CA ILE A 98 28.23 12.38 -21.92
C ILE A 98 27.75 13.83 -21.87
N LEU A 99 28.67 14.80 -21.82
CA LEU A 99 28.34 16.23 -21.85
C LEU A 99 27.63 16.67 -23.15
N ASN A 100 27.82 15.91 -24.24
CA ASN A 100 27.08 16.10 -25.49
C ASN A 100 25.76 15.29 -25.57
N GLY A 101 25.35 14.64 -24.47
CA GLY A 101 24.10 13.90 -24.39
C GLY A 101 24.19 12.42 -24.79
N ASP A 102 25.40 11.84 -24.90
CA ASP A 102 25.56 10.42 -25.23
C ASP A 102 25.12 9.50 -24.07
N THR A 103 23.86 9.04 -24.17
CA THR A 103 23.24 8.18 -23.17
C THR A 103 23.86 6.78 -23.11
N GLU A 104 24.36 6.26 -24.24
CA GLU A 104 24.95 4.91 -24.29
C GLU A 104 26.26 4.86 -23.51
N THR A 105 27.08 5.91 -23.62
CA THR A 105 28.32 6.05 -22.86
C THR A 105 28.03 6.20 -21.36
N LEU A 106 27.05 7.03 -20.98
CA LEU A 106 26.65 7.17 -19.58
C LEU A 106 26.20 5.83 -18.99
N ARG A 107 25.29 5.12 -19.68
CA ARG A 107 24.79 3.81 -19.25
C ARG A 107 25.92 2.80 -19.05
N LYS A 108 26.87 2.71 -20.00
CA LYS A 108 28.03 1.81 -19.89
C LYS A 108 28.89 2.10 -18.65
N LEU A 109 29.10 3.36 -18.29
CA LEU A 109 29.87 3.72 -17.09
C LEU A 109 29.11 3.37 -15.81
N LEU A 110 27.79 3.56 -15.78
CA LEU A 110 26.94 3.20 -14.64
C LEU A 110 26.87 1.68 -14.45
N ASP A 111 26.64 0.91 -15.52
CA ASP A 111 26.62 -0.56 -15.51
C ASP A 111 27.97 -1.15 -15.05
N ALA A 112 29.08 -0.45 -15.35
CA ALA A 112 30.42 -0.82 -14.90
C ALA A 112 30.75 -0.37 -13.46
N GLY A 113 29.80 0.24 -12.74
CA GLY A 113 30.00 0.72 -11.37
C GLY A 113 30.98 1.89 -11.26
N ARG A 114 31.22 2.63 -12.35
CA ARG A 114 32.21 3.73 -12.39
C ARG A 114 31.63 5.04 -11.88
N TYR A 115 31.04 5.03 -10.70
CA TYR A 115 30.52 6.22 -10.05
C TYR A 115 30.85 6.22 -8.55
N GLY A 116 30.62 7.35 -7.90
CA GLY A 116 30.53 7.47 -6.45
C GLY A 116 29.22 8.18 -6.13
N ILE A 117 28.46 7.65 -5.18
CA ILE A 117 27.26 8.31 -4.66
C ILE A 117 27.72 9.50 -3.82
N GLY A 118 27.09 10.65 -4.03
CA GLY A 118 27.38 11.89 -3.32
C GLY A 118 26.79 13.09 -4.05
N GLY A 119 26.50 14.16 -3.30
CA GLY A 119 25.73 15.30 -3.78
C GLY A 119 24.25 15.19 -3.41
N GLU A 120 23.43 16.11 -3.92
CA GLU A 120 22.01 16.21 -3.59
C GLU A 120 21.25 14.96 -4.05
N THR A 121 20.64 14.26 -3.09
CA THR A 121 19.81 13.08 -3.31
C THR A 121 18.49 13.30 -2.62
N TYR A 122 17.38 13.18 -3.34
CA TYR A 122 16.06 13.40 -2.79
C TYR A 122 14.95 12.72 -3.60
N VAL A 123 13.85 12.37 -2.94
CA VAL A 123 12.60 12.01 -3.60
C VAL A 123 11.81 13.30 -3.83
N PRO A 124 11.43 13.65 -5.07
CA PRO A 124 10.61 14.84 -5.30
C PRO A 124 9.24 14.74 -4.62
N GLY A 125 8.73 15.84 -4.07
CA GLY A 125 7.39 15.89 -3.45
C GLY A 125 6.28 15.42 -4.38
N SER A 126 6.40 15.70 -5.69
CA SER A 126 5.45 15.19 -6.71
C SER A 126 5.49 13.67 -6.89
N THR A 127 6.59 13.01 -6.53
CA THR A 127 6.64 11.54 -6.48
C THR A 127 5.93 11.02 -5.24
N VAL A 128 6.02 11.74 -4.12
CA VAL A 128 5.30 11.41 -2.89
C VAL A 128 3.80 11.59 -3.07
N GLU A 129 3.37 12.70 -3.68
CA GLU A 129 1.97 12.95 -4.06
C GLU A 129 1.40 11.82 -4.93
N GLY A 130 2.13 11.44 -5.99
CA GLY A 130 1.70 10.32 -6.86
C GLY A 130 1.62 8.99 -6.12
N TYR A 131 2.57 8.72 -5.21
CA TYR A 131 2.53 7.54 -4.37
C TYR A 131 1.31 7.56 -3.42
N ASN A 132 0.99 8.71 -2.82
CA ASN A 132 -0.19 8.88 -1.99
C ASN A 132 -1.48 8.61 -2.75
N GLU A 133 -1.62 9.13 -3.98
CA GLU A 133 -2.79 8.90 -4.83
C GLU A 133 -2.94 7.41 -5.21
N ASP A 134 -1.85 6.75 -5.58
CA ASP A 134 -1.87 5.35 -6.03
C ASP A 134 -2.10 4.36 -4.88
N HIS A 135 -1.66 4.69 -3.67
CA HIS A 135 -1.63 3.77 -2.52
C HIS A 135 -2.54 4.18 -1.34
N ASP A 136 -3.30 5.27 -1.46
CA ASP A 136 -4.17 5.82 -0.40
C ASP A 136 -3.37 6.06 0.89
N THR A 137 -2.23 6.76 0.76
CA THR A 137 -1.35 7.15 1.87
C THR A 137 -1.33 8.66 2.09
N GLU A 138 -0.86 9.09 3.27
CA GLU A 138 -0.86 10.51 3.69
C GLU A 138 0.55 11.01 4.05
N PHE A 139 1.56 10.67 3.24
CA PHE A 139 2.91 11.21 3.44
C PHE A 139 2.95 12.72 3.13
N GLU A 140 3.85 13.46 3.78
CA GLU A 140 4.06 14.88 3.47
C GLU A 140 4.54 15.05 2.01
N GLU A 141 3.79 15.80 1.21
CA GLU A 141 4.06 16.05 -0.22
C GLU A 141 5.20 17.08 -0.45
N GLU A 142 6.27 16.95 0.33
CA GLU A 142 7.49 17.76 0.24
C GLU A 142 8.66 16.90 -0.25
N ASP A 143 9.73 17.54 -0.71
CA ASP A 143 10.95 16.84 -1.13
C ASP A 143 11.57 16.09 0.06
N VAL A 144 11.81 14.79 -0.09
CA VAL A 144 12.46 13.96 0.95
C VAL A 144 13.96 13.93 0.69
N GLU A 145 14.72 14.72 1.45
CA GLU A 145 16.18 14.84 1.29
C GLU A 145 16.96 13.72 1.99
N PHE A 146 18.07 13.29 1.36
CA PHE A 146 19.01 12.30 1.91
C PHE A 146 20.44 12.85 1.95
N HIS A 147 21.15 12.55 3.04
CA HIS A 147 22.58 12.81 3.19
C HIS A 147 23.37 11.50 3.08
N LEU A 148 23.95 11.24 1.90
CA LEU A 148 24.67 10.01 1.55
C LEU A 148 26.18 10.23 1.39
#